data_AF-A0A8S0WDU1-F1
#
_entry.id   AF-A0A8S0WDU1-F1
#
_cell.length_a   1.000
_cell.length_b   1.000
_cell.length_c   1.000
_cell.angle_alpha   90.00
_cell.angle_beta   90.00
_cell.angle_gamma   90.00
#
_symmetry.space_group_name_H-M   'P 1'
#
loop_
_entity.id
_entity.type
_entity.pdbx_description
1 polymer ?
#
loop_
_entity_poly.entity_id
_entity_poly.type
_entity_poly.pdbx_seq_one_letter_code
_entity_poly.pdbx_strand_id
1 'polypeptide(L)' 'MTPMAANFNIVPAALLDLPDKYQVIKAQIPTALILLAANICFMYFLALGGHW' A
#
# COMPACT_ATOMS: atom_id res chain seq x y z
N MET A 1 2.39 -5.86 -7.36
CA MET A 1 3.22 -4.67 -7.04
C MET A 1 2.66 -3.50 -7.81
N THR A 2 2.36 -2.37 -7.16
CA THR A 2 1.87 -1.19 -7.88
C THR A 2 3.06 -0.40 -8.42
N PRO A 3 3.03 0.05 -9.69
CA PRO A 3 4.15 0.79 -10.29
C PRO A 3 4.44 2.10 -9.53
N MET A 4 3.42 2.68 -8.90
CA MET A 4 3.53 3.86 -8.04
C MET A 4 4.37 3.60 -6.78
N ALA A 5 4.14 2.50 -6.05
CA ALA A 5 4.92 2.19 -4.85
C ALA A 5 6.39 1.88 -5.16
N ALA A 6 6.66 1.31 -6.34
CA ALA A 6 8.01 1.12 -6.84
C ALA A 6 8.70 2.47 -7.12
N ASN A 7 8.05 3.38 -7.85
CA ASN A 7 8.63 4.68 -8.18
C ASN A 7 8.93 5.54 -6.93
N PHE A 8 8.02 5.56 -5.95
CA PHE A 8 8.21 6.38 -4.74
C PHE A 8 9.20 5.80 -3.74
N ASN A 9 9.35 4.48 -3.63
CA ASN A 9 10.23 3.87 -2.63
C ASN A 9 11.60 3.42 -3.19
N ILE A 10 11.70 3.02 -4.46
CA ILE A 10 12.96 2.54 -5.07
C ILE A 10 13.89 3.70 -5.42
N VAL A 11 13.36 4.85 -5.86
CA VAL A 11 14.16 6.04 -6.20
C VAL A 11 14.97 6.54 -4.98
N PRO A 12 14.36 6.87 -3.82
CA PRO A 12 15.13 7.26 -2.64
C PRO A 12 15.97 6.11 -2.08
N ALA A 13 15.52 4.86 -2.15
CA ALA A 13 16.33 3.72 -1.69
C ALA A 13 17.59 3.50 -2.54
N ALA A 14 17.55 3.84 -3.83
CA ALA A 14 18.71 3.87 -4.70
C ALA A 14 19.63 5.06 -4.39
N LEU A 15 19.09 6.22 -4.01
CA LEU A 15 19.89 7.38 -3.59
C LEU A 15 20.59 7.17 -2.24
N LEU A 16 20.00 6.37 -1.35
CA LEU A 16 20.54 5.95 -0.05
C LEU A 16 21.43 4.70 -0.14
N ASP A 17 21.69 4.20 -1.35
CA ASP A 17 22.49 3.01 -1.65
C ASP A 17 22.17 1.80 -0.75
N LEU A 18 20.87 1.63 -0.47
CA LEU A 18 20.40 0.54 0.39
C LEU A 18 20.73 -0.82 -0.26
N PRO A 19 21.20 -1.80 0.52
CA PRO A 19 21.59 -3.12 0.00
C PRO A 19 20.41 -3.85 -0.65
N ASP A 20 19.18 -3.49 -0.27
CA ASP A 20 17.97 -4.13 -0.77
C ASP A 20 16.86 -3.10 -1.03
N LYS A 21 16.76 -2.64 -2.28
CA LYS A 21 15.83 -1.59 -2.71
C LYS A 21 14.35 -1.97 -2.56
N TYR A 22 14.05 -3.25 -2.38
CA TYR A 22 12.69 -3.79 -2.23
C TYR A 22 12.27 -4.00 -0.77
N GLN A 23 13.18 -3.83 0.21
CA GLN A 23 12.84 -4.01 1.63
C GLN A 23 11.71 -3.09 2.07
N VAL A 24 11.70 -1.84 1.61
CA VAL A 24 10.67 -0.86 1.94
C VAL A 24 9.29 -1.33 1.44
N ILE A 25 9.22 -1.87 0.22
CA ILE A 25 7.98 -2.40 -0.37
C ILE A 25 7.50 -3.62 0.42
N LYS A 26 8.41 -4.52 0.82
CA LYS A 26 8.08 -5.68 1.66
C LYS A 26 7.56 -5.28 3.04
N ALA A 27 8.17 -4.30 3.68
CA ALA A 27 7.74 -3.78 4.98
C ALA A 27 6.35 -3.12 4.91
N GLN A 28 5.96 -2.58 3.75
CA GLN A 28 4.66 -1.94 3.53
C GLN A 28 3.51 -2.92 3.25
N ILE A 29 3.79 -4.18 2.86
CA ILE A 29 2.77 -5.21 2.59
C ILE A 29 1.72 -5.33 3.72
N PRO A 30 2.09 -5.51 4.99
CA PRO A 30 1.10 -5.68 6.07
C PRO A 30 0.21 -4.45 6.22
N THR A 31 0.78 -3.25 6.19
CA THR A 31 0.02 -1.99 6.30
C THR A 31 -0.90 -1.80 5.10
N ALA A 32 -0.43 -2.11 3.89
CA ALA A 32 -1.22 -1.99 2.67
C ALA A 32 -2.45 -2.93 2.69
N LEU A 33 -2.29 -4.16 3.20
CA LEU A 33 -3.39 -5.11 3.33
C LEU A 33 -4.45 -4.64 4.33
N ILE A 34 -4.02 -4.11 5.49
CA ILE A 34 -4.94 -3.57 6.50
C ILE A 34 -5.73 -2.39 5.94
N LEU A 35 -5.05 -1.44 5.27
CA LEU A 35 -5.69 -0.28 4.67
C LEU A 35 -6.67 -0.68 3.55
N LEU A 36 -6.30 -1.64 2.71
CA LEU A 36 -7.18 -2.15 1.66
C LEU A 36 -8.44 -2.80 2.25
N ALA A 37 -8.28 -3.66 3.26
CA ALA A 37 -9.39 -4.30 3.93
C ALA A 37 -10.32 -3.27 4.59
N ALA A 38 -9.77 -2.29 5.31
CA ALA A 38 -10.54 -1.22 5.92
C ALA A 38 -11.33 -0.39 4.89
N ASN A 39 -10.70 -0.04 3.76
CA ASN A 39 -11.37 0.70 2.69
C ASN A 39 -12.50 -0.12 2.04
N ILE A 40 -12.29 -1.43 1.81
CA ILE A 40 -13.33 -2.33 1.31
C ILE A 40 -14.51 -2.40 2.29
N CYS A 41 -14.23 -2.56 3.59
CA CYS A 41 -15.26 -2.55 4.62
C CYS A 41 -16.05 -1.23 4.61
N PHE A 42 -15.37 -0.09 4.59
CA PHE A 42 -16.05 1.22 4.55
C PHE A 42 -16.91 1.38 3.30
N MET A 43 -16.41 1.02 2.11
CA MET A 43 -17.21 1.05 0.89
C MET A 43 -18.44 0.14 0.98
N TYR A 44 -18.28 -1.07 1.52
CA TYR A 44 -19.38 -2.02 1.68
C TYR A 44 -20.45 -1.50 2.65
N PHE A 45 -20.06 -1.02 3.83
CA PHE A 45 -21.02 -0.57 4.85
C PHE A 45 -21.62 0.81 4.58
N LEU A 46 -20.81 1.78 4.12
CA LEU A 46 -21.24 3.17 3.95
C LEU A 46 -21.85 3.42 2.56
N ALA A 47 -21.26 2.87 1.50
CA ALA A 47 -21.70 3.16 0.13
C ALA A 47 -22.78 2.17 -0.36
N LEU A 48 -22.70 0.89 0.00
CA LEU A 48 -23.70 -0.11 -0.39
C LEU A 48 -24.71 -0.45 0.72
N GLY A 49 -24.30 -0.49 1.99
CA GLY A 49 -25.14 -0.88 3.13
C GLY A 49 -26.16 0.16 3.60
N GLY A 50 -26.12 1.38 3.05
CA GLY A 50 -27.04 2.49 3.38
C GLY A 50 -28.30 2.59 2.51
N HIS A 51 -28.51 1.67 1.57
CA HIS A 51 -29.72 1.61 0.74
C HIS A 51 -30.74 0.64 1.38
N TRP A 52 -31.47 1.11 2.41
CA TRP A 52 -32.75 0.55 2.88
C TRP A 52 -33.81 1.66 2.83
#